data_AF-A0A496QY66-F1
#
_entry.id   AF-A0A496QY66-F1
#
_cell.length_a   1.000
_cell.length_b   1.000
_cell.length_c   1.000
_cell.angle_alpha   90.00
_cell.angle_beta   90.00
_cell.angle_gamma   90.00
#
_symmetry.space_group_name_H-M   'P 1'
#
loop_
_entity.id
_entity.type
_entity.pdbx_description
1 polymer ?
#
loop_
_entity_poly.entity_id
_entity_poly.type
_entity_poly.pdbx_seq_one_letter_code
_entity_poly.pdbx_strand_id
1 'polypeptide(L)'
;MDLTKLLEQSKTFENEEFATQLQTFADNYTEMNGKVQSLTGDLNKSIQKRESFKEMVKTKFSIDEVSDEALDGAIKGMGQRGTEDLRKALSDNETRYKSDLDAANNRLLGGELDLAIYRTGVLGGIDSQVAKDLVLAELKRNAVIENGTIVYYDNNDLVMKDGKPLNISDRAEGLKSSQDYEFIFKKGVKKGGGKDGHNSGDYKPKVDVAKLTHGEKAKLMKEMGNEAYLKMVQTQLKKGA
;
A
#
# COMPACT_ATOMS: atom_id res chain seq x y z
N MET A 1 -16.07 -4.16 13.22
CA MET A 1 -17.20 -4.22 12.26
C MET A 1 -17.27 -5.65 11.75
N ASP A 2 -18.37 -6.35 11.96
CA ASP A 2 -18.54 -7.73 11.50
C ASP A 2 -19.05 -7.71 10.06
N LEU A 3 -18.13 -7.91 9.10
CA LEU A 3 -18.42 -7.85 7.67
C LEU A 3 -19.47 -8.88 7.25
N THR A 4 -19.53 -10.01 7.96
CA THR A 4 -20.49 -11.09 7.73
C THR A 4 -21.92 -10.61 7.95
N LYS A 5 -22.16 -9.91 9.06
CA LYS A 5 -23.46 -9.30 9.38
C LYS A 5 -23.86 -8.21 8.39
N LEU A 6 -22.90 -7.41 7.92
CA LEU A 6 -23.14 -6.37 6.92
C LEU A 6 -23.52 -6.96 5.56
N LEU A 7 -22.87 -8.07 5.17
CA LEU A 7 -23.19 -8.84 3.97
C LEU A 7 -24.59 -9.46 4.02
N GLU A 8 -24.97 -10.01 5.18
CA GLU A 8 -26.31 -10.57 5.39
C GLU A 8 -27.38 -9.50 5.34
N GLN A 9 -27.11 -8.32 5.93
CA GLN A 9 -28.01 -7.19 5.86
C GLN A 9 -28.11 -6.62 4.44
N SER A 10 -27.03 -6.56 3.67
CA SER A 10 -27.06 -6.02 2.30
C SER A 10 -27.90 -6.86 1.34
N LYS A 11 -27.96 -8.18 1.55
CA LYS A 11 -28.81 -9.11 0.77
C LYS A 11 -30.30 -8.86 0.96
N THR A 12 -30.69 -8.11 1.98
CA THR A 12 -32.09 -7.69 2.22
C THR A 12 -32.45 -6.36 1.55
N PHE A 13 -31.48 -5.63 0.99
CA PHE A 13 -31.75 -4.43 0.20
C PHE A 13 -31.99 -4.82 -1.27
N GLU A 14 -33.06 -4.31 -1.88
CA GLU A 14 -33.42 -4.52 -3.31
C GLU A 14 -32.43 -3.87 -4.31
N ASN A 15 -31.23 -3.51 -3.87
CA ASN A 15 -30.20 -2.89 -4.69
C ASN A 15 -29.06 -3.89 -4.95
N GLU A 16 -29.21 -4.69 -6.02
CA GLU A 16 -28.24 -5.70 -6.44
C GLU A 16 -26.84 -5.12 -6.71
N GLU A 17 -26.76 -3.88 -7.19
CA GLU A 17 -25.48 -3.20 -7.45
C GLU A 17 -24.76 -2.92 -6.12
N PHE A 18 -25.49 -2.45 -5.10
CA PHE A 18 -24.95 -2.23 -3.77
C PHE A 18 -24.51 -3.54 -3.10
N ALA A 19 -25.31 -4.61 -3.23
CA ALA A 19 -24.95 -5.93 -2.71
C ALA A 19 -23.68 -6.49 -3.37
N THR A 20 -23.53 -6.32 -4.68
CA THR A 20 -22.34 -6.76 -5.44
C THR A 20 -21.09 -5.96 -5.06
N GLN A 21 -21.21 -4.65 -4.87
CA GLN A 21 -20.11 -3.80 -4.40
C GLN A 21 -19.68 -4.16 -2.99
N LEU A 22 -20.64 -4.45 -2.09
CA LEU A 22 -20.33 -4.87 -0.73
C LEU A 22 -19.68 -6.26 -0.67
N GLN A 23 -20.12 -7.19 -1.52
CA GLN A 23 -19.47 -8.50 -1.66
C GLN A 23 -18.02 -8.34 -2.13
N THR A 24 -17.81 -7.59 -3.20
CA THR A 24 -16.47 -7.28 -3.73
C THR A 24 -15.59 -6.63 -2.66
N PHE A 25 -16.16 -5.75 -1.84
CA PHE A 25 -15.45 -5.13 -0.72
C PHE A 25 -15.04 -6.15 0.34
N ALA A 26 -15.95 -7.02 0.76
CA ALA A 26 -15.70 -8.03 1.78
C ALA A 26 -14.64 -9.06 1.34
N ASP A 27 -14.67 -9.47 0.06
CA ASP A 27 -13.69 -10.41 -0.49
C ASP A 27 -12.29 -9.80 -0.49
N ASN A 28 -12.15 -8.56 -0.99
CA ASN A 28 -10.89 -7.83 -0.99
C ASN A 28 -10.36 -7.57 0.43
N TYR A 29 -11.24 -7.23 1.38
CA TYR A 29 -10.85 -7.06 2.79
C TYR A 29 -10.29 -8.36 3.38
N THR A 30 -10.97 -9.48 3.12
CA THR A 30 -10.57 -10.80 3.62
C THR A 30 -9.22 -11.22 3.05
N GLU A 31 -9.02 -11.03 1.74
CA GLU A 31 -7.73 -11.27 1.09
C GLU A 31 -6.62 -10.41 1.70
N MET A 32 -6.85 -9.12 1.87
CA MET A 32 -5.85 -8.20 2.41
C MET A 32 -5.51 -8.52 3.86
N ASN A 33 -6.51 -8.84 4.69
CA ASN A 33 -6.30 -9.25 6.06
C ASN A 33 -5.47 -10.55 6.14
N GLY A 34 -5.72 -11.51 5.23
CA GLY A 34 -4.90 -12.72 5.10
C GLY A 34 -3.44 -12.42 4.73
N LYS A 35 -3.21 -11.46 3.81
CA LYS A 35 -1.85 -11.00 3.47
C LYS A 35 -1.14 -10.37 4.67
N VAL A 36 -1.80 -9.51 5.43
CA VAL A 36 -1.24 -8.91 6.65
C VAL A 36 -0.84 -9.99 7.66
N GLN A 37 -1.72 -10.96 7.92
CA GLN A 37 -1.41 -12.08 8.82
C GLN A 37 -0.20 -12.90 8.36
N SER A 38 -0.10 -13.18 7.06
CA SER A 38 1.06 -13.88 6.50
C SER A 38 2.34 -13.07 6.69
N LEU A 39 2.31 -11.77 6.43
CA LEU A 39 3.46 -10.88 6.61
C LEU A 39 3.89 -10.78 8.08
N THR A 40 2.94 -10.72 9.01
CA THR A 40 3.23 -10.82 10.45
C THR A 40 3.92 -12.14 10.80
N GLY A 41 3.45 -13.25 10.21
CA GLY A 41 4.09 -14.56 10.38
C GLY A 41 5.55 -14.58 9.91
N ASP A 42 5.83 -13.98 8.74
CA ASP A 42 7.19 -13.92 8.19
C ASP A 42 8.10 -12.95 8.96
N LEU A 43 7.56 -11.85 9.48
CA LEU A 43 8.28 -10.97 10.41
C LEU A 43 8.69 -11.72 11.67
N ASN A 44 7.76 -12.45 12.30
CA ASN A 44 8.05 -13.24 13.49
C ASN A 44 9.13 -14.30 13.24
N LYS A 45 9.09 -14.99 12.09
CA LYS A 45 10.18 -15.92 11.69
C LYS A 45 11.53 -15.21 11.54
N SER A 46 11.53 -14.00 10.99
CA SER A 46 12.76 -13.21 10.79
C SER A 46 13.34 -12.74 12.12
N ILE A 47 12.50 -12.31 13.06
CA ILE A 47 12.89 -12.01 14.43
C ILE A 47 13.48 -13.26 15.11
N GLN A 48 12.82 -14.41 15.01
CA GLN A 48 13.33 -15.66 15.58
C GLN A 48 14.70 -16.06 15.03
N LYS A 49 14.92 -15.93 13.71
CA LYS A 49 16.23 -16.19 13.09
C LYS A 49 17.30 -15.24 13.62
N ARG A 50 16.99 -13.94 13.75
CA ARG A 50 17.89 -12.94 14.31
C ARG A 50 18.28 -13.28 15.75
N GLU A 51 17.30 -13.60 16.60
CA GLU A 51 17.57 -13.96 18.00
C GLU A 51 18.36 -15.28 18.11
N SER A 52 18.04 -16.29 17.29
CA SER A 52 18.81 -17.53 17.23
C SER A 52 20.26 -17.30 16.79
N PHE A 53 20.48 -16.40 15.83
CA PHE A 53 21.83 -16.03 15.41
C PHE A 53 22.57 -15.29 16.52
N LYS A 54 21.94 -14.31 17.18
CA LYS A 54 22.52 -13.62 18.33
C LYS A 54 22.94 -14.60 19.42
N GLU A 55 22.09 -15.57 19.76
CA GLU A 55 22.40 -16.56 20.79
C GLU A 55 23.56 -17.48 20.39
N MET A 56 23.62 -17.87 19.12
CA MET A 56 24.74 -18.63 18.58
C MET A 56 26.06 -17.85 18.69
N VAL A 57 26.04 -16.55 18.37
CA VAL A 57 27.19 -15.65 18.50
C VAL A 57 27.61 -15.53 19.97
N LYS A 58 26.67 -15.27 20.87
CA LYS A 58 26.94 -15.22 22.32
C LYS A 58 27.62 -16.49 22.82
N THR A 59 27.10 -17.66 22.44
CA THR A 59 27.65 -18.95 22.83
C THR A 59 29.04 -19.19 22.24
N LYS A 60 29.23 -18.92 20.94
CA LYS A 60 30.50 -19.14 20.23
C LYS A 60 31.63 -18.27 20.76
N PHE A 61 31.33 -17.03 21.10
CA PHE A 61 32.31 -16.04 21.54
C PHE A 61 32.35 -15.85 23.06
N SER A 62 31.48 -16.55 23.79
CA SER A 62 31.32 -16.40 25.25
C SER A 62 31.11 -14.93 25.66
N ILE A 63 30.22 -14.24 24.94
CA ILE A 63 29.86 -12.83 25.19
C ILE A 63 28.40 -12.73 25.63
N ASP A 64 28.13 -11.82 26.57
CA ASP A 64 26.77 -11.63 27.11
C ASP A 64 25.88 -10.81 26.18
N GLU A 65 26.48 -9.89 25.40
CA GLU A 65 25.81 -9.02 24.45
C GLU A 65 26.56 -9.00 23.11
N VAL A 66 25.80 -8.96 22.02
CA VAL A 66 26.37 -8.81 20.67
C VAL A 66 26.49 -7.32 20.38
N SER A 67 27.67 -6.77 20.66
CA SER A 67 28.08 -5.40 20.28
C SER A 67 29.42 -5.42 19.54
N ASP A 68 29.72 -4.34 18.82
CA ASP A 68 31.00 -4.21 18.12
C ASP A 68 32.19 -4.30 19.08
N GLU A 69 32.10 -3.72 20.28
CA GLU A 69 33.18 -3.83 21.28
C GLU A 69 33.31 -5.24 21.87
N ALA A 70 32.19 -5.92 22.15
CA ALA A 70 32.21 -7.27 22.70
C ALA A 70 32.77 -8.29 21.70
N LEU A 71 32.41 -8.14 20.42
CA LEU A 71 32.94 -8.93 19.33
C LEU A 71 34.42 -8.65 19.11
N ASP A 72 34.84 -7.38 19.09
CA ASP A 72 36.25 -7.00 18.92
C ASP A 72 37.12 -7.53 20.08
N GLY A 73 36.59 -7.52 21.32
CA GLY A 73 37.24 -8.10 22.49
C GLY A 73 37.39 -9.62 22.40
N ALA A 74 36.32 -10.35 22.03
CA ALA A 74 36.35 -11.81 21.90
C ALA A 74 37.25 -12.28 20.75
N ILE A 75 37.25 -11.55 19.63
CA ILE A 75 38.04 -11.85 18.44
C ILE A 75 39.54 -11.57 18.67
N LYS A 76 39.90 -10.47 19.35
CA LYS A 76 41.30 -10.19 19.73
C LYS A 76 41.93 -11.31 20.58
N GLY A 77 41.11 -12.06 21.33
CA GLY A 77 41.53 -13.25 22.07
C GLY A 77 41.85 -14.49 21.22
N MET A 78 41.44 -14.55 19.94
CA MET A 78 41.49 -15.79 19.11
C MET A 78 42.67 -15.89 18.11
N GLY A 79 43.54 -14.89 17.99
CA GLY A 79 44.75 -14.93 17.13
C GLY A 79 44.50 -14.65 15.63
N GLN A 80 45.47 -13.99 14.99
CA GLN A 80 45.28 -13.11 13.81
C GLN A 80 44.76 -13.70 12.48
N ARG A 81 44.79 -15.01 12.22
CA ARG A 81 44.50 -15.56 10.87
C ARG A 81 43.07 -16.06 10.66
N GLY A 82 42.38 -16.48 11.72
CA GLY A 82 40.96 -16.88 11.65
C GLY A 82 39.98 -15.76 12.01
N THR A 83 40.49 -14.71 12.65
CA THR A 83 39.72 -13.63 13.25
C THR A 83 39.08 -12.69 12.23
N GLU A 84 39.76 -12.40 11.12
CA GLU A 84 39.25 -11.42 10.14
C GLU A 84 38.14 -12.01 9.26
N ASP A 85 38.29 -13.27 8.81
CA ASP A 85 37.26 -13.97 8.05
C ASP A 85 36.00 -14.22 8.89
N LEU A 86 36.15 -14.54 10.18
CA LEU A 86 35.04 -14.66 11.12
C LEU A 86 34.36 -13.32 11.38
N ARG A 87 35.14 -12.23 11.57
CA ARG A 87 34.61 -10.88 11.76
C ARG A 87 33.77 -10.45 10.56
N LYS A 88 34.29 -10.68 9.36
CA LYS A 88 33.59 -10.36 8.10
C LYS A 88 32.33 -11.20 7.94
N ALA A 89 32.40 -12.52 8.16
CA ALA A 89 31.24 -13.40 8.05
C ALA A 89 30.14 -13.06 9.08
N LEU A 90 30.50 -12.59 10.28
CA LEU A 90 29.54 -12.12 11.28
C LEU A 90 28.87 -10.82 10.87
N SER A 91 29.67 -9.83 10.49
CA SER A 91 29.20 -8.52 10.06
C SER A 91 28.29 -8.62 8.83
N ASP A 92 28.66 -9.45 7.86
CA ASP A 92 27.88 -9.68 6.63
C ASP A 92 26.53 -10.34 6.96
N ASN A 93 26.51 -11.33 7.87
CA ASN A 93 25.26 -11.97 8.30
C ASN A 93 24.37 -11.03 9.11
N GLU A 94 24.93 -10.25 10.04
CA GLU A 94 24.15 -9.27 10.81
C GLU A 94 23.52 -8.21 9.91
N THR A 95 24.31 -7.67 8.96
CA THR A 95 23.83 -6.70 7.98
C THR A 95 22.69 -7.30 7.14
N ARG A 96 22.86 -8.54 6.68
CA ARG A 96 21.82 -9.25 5.92
C ARG A 96 20.55 -9.45 6.74
N TYR A 97 20.64 -9.88 7.99
CA TYR A 97 19.46 -10.08 8.84
C TYR A 97 18.75 -8.77 9.20
N LYS A 98 19.50 -7.69 9.43
CA LYS A 98 18.92 -6.35 9.58
C LYS A 98 18.16 -5.94 8.32
N SER A 99 18.77 -6.10 7.15
CA SER A 99 18.13 -5.83 5.87
C SER A 99 16.87 -6.65 5.64
N ASP A 100 16.87 -7.95 5.96
CA ASP A 100 15.70 -8.82 5.82
C ASP A 100 14.56 -8.39 6.77
N LEU A 101 14.91 -7.97 7.99
CA LEU A 101 13.97 -7.46 8.98
C LEU A 101 13.34 -6.13 8.55
N ASP A 102 14.15 -5.19 8.05
CA ASP A 102 13.67 -3.89 7.56
C ASP A 102 12.76 -4.08 6.33
N ALA A 103 13.13 -4.98 5.42
CA ALA A 103 12.29 -5.32 4.28
C ALA A 103 10.95 -5.95 4.71
N ALA A 104 10.96 -6.84 5.71
CA ALA A 104 9.74 -7.44 6.26
C ALA A 104 8.85 -6.39 6.95
N ASN A 105 9.43 -5.51 7.75
CA ASN A 105 8.72 -4.39 8.40
C ASN A 105 8.07 -3.47 7.37
N ASN A 106 8.80 -3.05 6.34
CA ASN A 106 8.26 -2.19 5.29
C ASN A 106 7.08 -2.83 4.54
N ARG A 107 7.14 -4.14 4.29
CA ARG A 107 6.01 -4.88 3.68
C ARG A 107 4.81 -4.93 4.61
N LEU A 108 5.02 -5.19 5.91
CA LEU A 108 3.94 -5.22 6.90
C LEU A 108 3.26 -3.85 7.01
N LEU A 109 4.03 -2.77 7.17
CA LEU A 109 3.51 -1.41 7.24
C LEU A 109 2.70 -1.04 5.99
N GLY A 110 3.19 -1.43 4.80
CA GLY A 110 2.46 -1.26 3.55
C GLY A 110 1.11 -1.99 3.54
N GLY A 111 1.07 -3.23 4.05
CA GLY A 111 -0.15 -4.04 4.15
C GLY A 111 -1.14 -3.52 5.20
N GLU A 112 -0.65 -3.02 6.34
CA GLU A 112 -1.50 -2.39 7.37
C GLU A 112 -2.15 -1.10 6.85
N LEU A 113 -1.39 -0.30 6.11
CA LEU A 113 -1.88 0.90 5.44
C LEU A 113 -2.94 0.56 4.39
N ASP A 114 -2.71 -0.48 3.59
CA ASP A 114 -3.71 -1.02 2.66
C ASP A 114 -5.00 -1.38 3.39
N LEU A 115 -4.91 -2.22 4.43
CA LEU A 115 -6.08 -2.65 5.19
C LEU A 115 -6.86 -1.46 5.79
N ALA A 116 -6.15 -0.45 6.29
CA ALA A 116 -6.78 0.77 6.79
C ALA A 116 -7.50 1.55 5.69
N ILE A 117 -6.93 1.65 4.48
CA ILE A 117 -7.59 2.28 3.32
C ILE A 117 -8.86 1.51 2.96
N TYR A 118 -8.79 0.18 2.87
CA TYR A 118 -9.98 -0.63 2.62
C TYR A 118 -11.05 -0.38 3.69
N ARG A 119 -10.71 -0.31 4.98
CA ARG A 119 -11.69 -0.04 6.05
C ARG A 119 -12.47 1.26 5.89
N THR A 120 -11.92 2.28 5.22
CA THR A 120 -12.66 3.53 4.96
C THR A 120 -13.83 3.36 3.99
N GLY A 121 -13.87 2.27 3.22
CA GLY A 121 -14.86 2.04 2.16
C GLY A 121 -14.73 2.99 0.96
N VAL A 122 -13.69 3.83 0.91
CA VAL A 122 -13.46 4.82 -0.15
C VAL A 122 -13.41 4.20 -1.55
N LEU A 123 -12.89 2.97 -1.65
CA LEU A 123 -12.73 2.23 -2.90
C LEU A 123 -14.03 1.57 -3.41
N GLY A 124 -15.06 1.45 -2.56
CA GLY A 124 -16.32 0.79 -2.90
C GLY A 124 -17.14 1.53 -3.97
N GLY A 125 -16.96 2.85 -4.07
CA GLY A 125 -17.64 3.69 -5.07
C GLY A 125 -16.87 3.87 -6.38
N ILE A 126 -15.87 3.03 -6.65
CA ILE A 126 -15.00 3.12 -7.84
C ILE A 126 -15.14 1.81 -8.64
N ASP A 127 -15.47 1.92 -9.93
CA ASP A 127 -15.70 0.73 -10.76
C ASP A 127 -14.43 0.14 -11.37
N SER A 128 -13.48 0.99 -11.74
CA SER A 128 -12.27 0.57 -12.45
C SER A 128 -11.17 0.18 -11.47
N GLN A 129 -10.56 -0.99 -11.65
CA GLN A 129 -9.39 -1.41 -10.86
C GLN A 129 -8.23 -0.41 -10.99
N VAL A 130 -7.97 0.10 -12.20
CA VAL A 130 -6.93 1.12 -12.43
C VAL A 130 -7.21 2.39 -11.62
N ALA A 131 -8.48 2.77 -11.49
CA ALA A 131 -8.87 3.94 -10.73
C ALA A 131 -8.83 3.69 -9.21
N LYS A 132 -9.12 2.46 -8.76
CA LYS A 132 -8.89 2.02 -7.37
C LYS A 132 -7.41 2.08 -7.03
N ASP A 133 -6.54 1.59 -7.90
CA ASP A 133 -5.09 1.62 -7.71
C ASP A 133 -4.56 3.07 -7.63
N LEU A 134 -5.12 3.97 -8.44
CA LEU A 134 -4.78 5.40 -8.41
C LEU A 134 -5.19 6.05 -7.07
N VAL A 135 -6.42 5.82 -6.60
CA VAL A 135 -6.89 6.34 -5.31
C VAL A 135 -6.09 5.73 -4.15
N LEU A 136 -5.76 4.44 -4.23
CA LEU A 136 -4.92 3.77 -3.24
C LEU A 136 -3.52 4.41 -3.17
N ALA A 137 -2.87 4.64 -4.31
CA ALA A 137 -1.55 5.28 -4.36
C ALA A 137 -1.59 6.71 -3.78
N GLU A 138 -2.64 7.47 -4.08
CA GLU A 138 -2.79 8.84 -3.58
C GLU A 138 -3.09 8.89 -2.08
N LEU A 139 -3.86 7.94 -1.55
CA LEU A 139 -4.11 7.79 -0.11
C LEU A 139 -2.88 7.34 0.67
N LYS A 140 -1.97 6.61 0.02
CA LYS A 140 -0.67 6.20 0.59
C LYS A 140 0.38 7.31 0.54
N ARG A 141 0.19 8.32 -0.32
CA ARG A 141 1.20 9.36 -0.52
C ARG A 141 1.43 10.13 0.79
N ASN A 142 2.68 10.11 1.24
CA ASN A 142 3.15 10.70 2.49
C ASN A 142 2.44 10.19 3.76
N ALA A 143 1.81 9.02 3.69
CA ALA A 143 1.23 8.38 4.86
C ALA A 143 2.33 7.66 5.67
N VAL A 144 2.30 7.86 6.99
CA VAL A 144 3.20 7.20 7.95
C VAL A 144 2.36 6.60 9.07
N ILE A 145 2.73 5.43 9.55
CA ILE A 145 2.11 4.82 10.73
C ILE A 145 2.93 5.22 11.96
N GLU A 146 2.35 6.04 12.83
CA GLU A 146 2.94 6.43 14.12
C GLU A 146 2.04 5.96 15.25
N ASN A 147 2.61 5.19 16.20
CA ASN A 147 1.88 4.65 17.35
C ASN A 147 0.56 3.94 16.98
N GLY A 148 0.56 3.21 15.86
CA GLY A 148 -0.61 2.50 15.35
C GLY A 148 -1.67 3.39 14.68
N THR A 149 -1.38 4.68 14.46
CA THR A 149 -2.26 5.63 13.78
C THR A 149 -1.62 6.09 12.47
N ILE A 150 -2.41 6.17 11.41
CA ILE A 150 -1.95 6.73 10.13
C ILE A 150 -2.02 8.25 10.20
N VAL A 151 -0.87 8.88 10.01
CA VAL A 151 -0.68 10.33 9.94
C VAL A 151 -0.09 10.70 8.58
N TYR A 152 -0.21 11.96 8.20
CA TYR A 152 0.29 12.47 6.91
C TYR A 152 1.29 13.57 7.13
N TYR A 153 2.34 13.57 6.32
CA TYR A 153 3.35 14.62 6.29
C TYR A 153 3.34 15.38 4.96
N ASP A 154 3.67 16.66 4.98
CA ASP A 154 3.96 17.47 3.81
C ASP A 154 5.26 18.24 4.04
N ASN A 155 6.28 18.00 3.21
CA ASN A 155 7.63 18.56 3.39
C ASN A 155 8.20 18.42 4.82
N ASN A 156 7.98 17.27 5.46
CA ASN A 156 8.33 16.93 6.86
C ASN A 156 7.47 17.60 7.95
N ASP A 157 6.48 18.41 7.60
CA ASP A 157 5.52 18.95 8.56
C ASP A 157 4.28 18.06 8.66
N LEU A 158 3.85 17.78 9.90
CA LEU A 158 2.64 16.99 10.16
C LEU A 158 1.41 17.75 9.65
N VAL A 159 0.64 17.13 8.77
CA VAL A 159 -0.56 17.73 8.22
C VAL A 159 -1.67 17.68 9.27
N MET A 160 -2.20 18.85 9.62
CA MET A 160 -3.27 19.01 10.61
C MET A 160 -4.58 19.41 9.92
N LYS A 161 -5.70 18.85 10.39
CA LYS A 161 -7.06 19.26 10.05
C LYS A 161 -7.84 19.49 11.34
N ASP A 162 -8.41 20.69 11.50
CA ASP A 162 -9.19 21.09 12.68
C ASP A 162 -8.46 20.85 14.02
N GLY A 163 -7.14 21.12 14.04
CA GLY A 163 -6.30 20.96 15.23
C GLY A 163 -5.92 19.52 15.58
N LYS A 164 -6.22 18.54 14.71
CA LYS A 164 -5.82 17.13 14.87
C LYS A 164 -4.98 16.67 13.67
N PRO A 165 -4.11 15.66 13.83
CA PRO A 165 -3.43 15.05 12.69
C PRO A 165 -4.45 14.56 11.66
N LEU A 166 -4.22 14.89 10.39
CA LEU A 166 -5.04 14.41 9.29
C LEU A 166 -5.03 12.89 9.32
N ASN A 167 -6.21 12.27 9.36
CA ASN A 167 -6.33 10.82 9.28
C ASN A 167 -6.74 10.38 7.87
N ILE A 168 -6.73 9.07 7.67
CA ILE A 168 -7.02 8.45 6.38
C ILE A 168 -8.45 8.72 5.87
N SER A 169 -9.43 8.83 6.77
CA SER A 169 -10.82 9.14 6.42
C SER A 169 -10.93 10.58 5.91
N ASP A 170 -10.28 11.52 6.59
CA ASP A 170 -10.24 12.92 6.16
C ASP A 170 -9.56 13.09 4.80
N ARG A 171 -8.45 12.35 4.57
CA ARG A 171 -7.75 12.32 3.28
C ARG A 171 -8.65 11.76 2.18
N ALA A 172 -9.38 10.67 2.47
CA ALA A 172 -10.33 10.04 1.55
C ALA A 172 -11.50 10.97 1.18
N GLU A 173 -12.05 11.70 2.13
CA GLU A 173 -13.06 12.72 1.87
C GLU A 173 -12.52 13.88 1.02
N GLY A 174 -11.28 14.31 1.29
CA GLY A 174 -10.57 15.30 0.48
C GLY A 174 -10.42 14.87 -0.98
N LEU A 175 -10.12 13.59 -1.22
CA LEU A 175 -10.05 13.06 -2.59
C LEU A 175 -11.42 12.99 -3.28
N LYS A 176 -12.47 12.60 -2.56
CA LYS A 176 -13.84 12.58 -3.10
C LYS A 176 -14.34 13.96 -3.51
N SER A 177 -13.86 15.01 -2.84
CA SER A 177 -14.25 16.40 -3.07
C SER A 177 -13.25 17.18 -3.95
N SER A 178 -12.13 16.57 -4.32
CA SER A 178 -11.12 17.19 -5.18
C SER A 178 -11.59 17.23 -6.63
N GLN A 179 -11.48 18.38 -7.29
CA GLN A 179 -11.81 18.54 -8.71
C GLN A 179 -11.02 17.59 -9.62
N ASP A 180 -9.82 17.20 -9.19
CA ASP A 180 -8.93 16.33 -9.95
C ASP A 180 -9.30 14.84 -9.82
N TYR A 181 -10.10 14.46 -8.83
CA TYR A 181 -10.40 13.05 -8.54
C TYR A 181 -11.91 12.75 -8.41
N GLU A 182 -12.78 13.76 -8.30
CA GLU A 182 -14.24 13.60 -8.15
C GLU A 182 -14.84 12.69 -9.23
N PHE A 183 -14.34 12.76 -10.47
CA PHE A 183 -14.84 11.98 -11.60
C PHE A 183 -14.64 10.47 -11.46
N ILE A 184 -13.70 10.03 -10.61
CA ILE A 184 -13.39 8.62 -10.37
C ILE A 184 -14.46 7.98 -9.47
N PHE A 185 -15.02 8.77 -8.57
CA PHE A 185 -16.03 8.31 -7.63
C PHE A 185 -17.40 8.38 -8.32
N LYS A 186 -18.16 7.28 -8.26
CA LYS A 186 -19.55 7.27 -8.72
C LYS A 186 -20.31 8.39 -8.01
N LYS A 187 -20.85 9.35 -8.76
CA LYS A 187 -21.81 10.31 -8.21
C LYS A 187 -23.00 9.51 -7.73
N GLY A 188 -23.21 9.47 -6.41
CA GLY A 188 -24.41 8.88 -5.83
C GLY A 188 -25.61 9.42 -6.61
N VAL A 189 -26.43 8.51 -7.13
CA VAL A 189 -27.54 8.83 -8.03
C VAL A 189 -28.47 9.82 -7.34
N LYS A 190 -28.28 11.13 -7.57
CA LYS A 190 -29.35 12.09 -7.39
C LYS A 190 -30.31 11.80 -8.53
N LYS A 191 -31.45 11.16 -8.21
CA LYS A 191 -32.63 11.14 -9.08
C LYS A 191 -32.92 12.58 -9.52
N GLY A 192 -32.58 12.90 -10.75
CA GLY A 192 -32.80 14.21 -11.37
C GLY A 192 -32.34 14.13 -12.82
N GLY A 193 -33.30 14.07 -13.74
CA GLY A 193 -33.08 13.69 -15.13
C GLY A 193 -32.39 14.73 -16.00
N GLY A 194 -31.98 14.29 -17.19
CA GLY A 194 -31.52 15.18 -18.26
C GLY A 194 -30.37 14.57 -19.06
N LYS A 195 -30.68 14.26 -20.32
CA LYS A 195 -29.83 13.85 -21.44
C LYS A 195 -28.43 14.47 -21.43
N ASP A 196 -27.44 13.68 -21.85
CA ASP A 196 -26.36 14.02 -22.81
C ASP A 196 -25.66 12.69 -23.16
N GLY A 197 -25.80 12.08 -24.33
CA GLY A 197 -25.32 12.61 -25.61
C GLY A 197 -24.01 11.90 -25.98
N HIS A 198 -24.03 10.58 -26.16
CA HIS A 198 -22.86 9.81 -26.60
C HIS A 198 -22.46 10.24 -28.02
N ASN A 199 -21.30 10.86 -28.16
CA ASN A 199 -20.66 11.05 -29.46
C ASN A 199 -19.35 10.24 -29.48
N SER A 200 -19.43 9.03 -30.04
CA SER A 200 -18.27 8.17 -30.31
C SER A 200 -17.55 8.68 -31.56
N GLY A 201 -16.67 9.66 -31.39
CA GLY A 201 -15.73 10.09 -32.43
C GLY A 201 -14.44 9.28 -32.35
N ASP A 202 -14.02 8.67 -33.47
CA ASP A 202 -12.73 8.02 -33.67
C ASP A 202 -11.57 9.01 -33.38
N TYR A 203 -11.07 9.03 -32.14
CA TYR A 203 -9.90 9.83 -31.77
C TYR A 203 -8.70 8.92 -31.58
N LYS A 204 -7.67 9.11 -32.42
CA LYS A 204 -6.35 8.48 -32.29
C LYS A 204 -5.31 9.52 -31.88
N PRO A 205 -5.10 9.79 -30.58
CA PRO A 205 -3.95 10.58 -30.17
C PRO A 205 -2.70 9.68 -30.17
N LYS A 206 -1.65 10.13 -30.86
CA LYS A 206 -0.30 9.55 -30.81
C LYS A 206 0.42 9.97 -29.51
N VAL A 207 -0.20 9.78 -28.36
CA VAL A 207 0.38 10.16 -27.05
C VAL A 207 0.87 8.90 -26.35
N ASP A 208 2.17 8.82 -26.08
CA ASP A 208 2.79 7.71 -25.35
C ASP A 208 2.39 7.77 -23.87
N VAL A 209 1.41 6.95 -23.48
CA VAL A 209 0.77 7.02 -22.16
C VAL A 209 1.76 6.63 -21.06
N ALA A 210 2.81 5.88 -21.38
CA ALA A 210 3.85 5.50 -20.44
C ALA A 210 4.68 6.69 -19.94
N LYS A 211 4.76 7.77 -20.73
CA LYS A 211 5.56 8.97 -20.43
C LYS A 211 4.79 10.11 -19.78
N LEU A 212 3.47 9.96 -19.66
CA LEU A 212 2.63 10.96 -19.01
C LEU A 212 2.75 10.89 -17.49
N THR A 213 2.81 12.05 -16.86
CA THR A 213 2.60 12.20 -15.42
C THR A 213 1.19 11.79 -15.01
N HIS A 214 0.97 11.58 -13.72
CA HIS A 214 -0.32 11.12 -13.21
C HIS A 214 -1.44 12.14 -13.45
N GLY A 215 -1.15 13.44 -13.36
CA GLY A 215 -2.10 14.51 -13.68
C GLY A 215 -2.46 14.57 -15.16
N GLU A 216 -1.50 14.33 -16.05
CA GLU A 216 -1.74 14.30 -17.49
C GLU A 216 -2.58 13.09 -17.91
N LYS A 217 -2.40 11.93 -17.26
CA LYS A 217 -3.25 10.74 -17.49
C LYS A 217 -4.70 10.99 -17.07
N ALA A 218 -4.91 11.62 -15.92
CA ALA A 218 -6.25 11.97 -15.44
C ALA A 218 -6.95 12.97 -16.38
N LYS A 219 -6.22 13.99 -16.84
CA LYS A 219 -6.72 14.96 -17.82
C LYS A 219 -7.05 14.29 -19.16
N LEU A 220 -6.21 13.39 -19.64
CA LEU A 220 -6.43 12.67 -20.89
C LEU A 220 -7.67 11.76 -20.78
N MET A 221 -7.83 11.04 -19.67
CA MET A 221 -9.01 10.21 -19.39
C MET A 221 -10.31 11.04 -19.36
N LYS A 222 -10.24 12.28 -18.83
CA LYS A 222 -11.36 13.23 -18.84
C LYS A 222 -11.70 13.72 -20.25
N GLU A 223 -10.71 13.99 -21.09
CA GLU A 223 -10.91 14.50 -22.45
C GLU A 223 -11.46 13.43 -23.41
N MET A 224 -11.02 12.18 -23.28
CA MET A 224 -11.40 11.10 -24.22
C MET A 224 -12.48 10.15 -23.70
N GLY A 225 -12.80 10.21 -22.40
CA GLY A 225 -13.67 9.24 -21.75
C GLY A 225 -12.94 7.95 -21.37
N ASN A 226 -13.39 7.33 -20.28
CA ASN A 226 -12.72 6.19 -19.65
C ASN A 226 -12.51 5.00 -20.61
N GLU A 227 -13.52 4.65 -21.42
CA GLU A 227 -13.42 3.54 -22.38
C GLU A 227 -12.38 3.79 -23.49
N ALA A 228 -12.31 5.01 -24.01
CA ALA A 228 -11.36 5.34 -25.07
C ALA A 228 -9.93 5.34 -24.54
N TYR A 229 -9.71 5.83 -23.31
CA TYR A 229 -8.41 5.79 -22.64
C TYR A 229 -7.93 4.35 -22.44
N LEU A 230 -8.81 3.47 -21.94
CA LEU A 230 -8.47 2.07 -21.72
C LEU A 230 -8.13 1.34 -23.03
N LYS A 231 -8.89 1.57 -24.11
CA LYS A 231 -8.57 1.01 -25.44
C LYS A 231 -7.21 1.50 -25.94
N MET A 232 -6.87 2.77 -25.72
CA MET A 232 -5.58 3.32 -26.11
C MET A 232 -4.42 2.68 -25.33
N VAL A 233 -4.53 2.54 -24.01
CA VAL A 233 -3.50 1.90 -23.17
C VAL A 233 -3.28 0.44 -23.59
N GLN A 234 -4.35 -0.33 -23.78
CA GLN A 234 -4.26 -1.72 -24.23
C GLN A 234 -3.62 -1.85 -25.62
N THR A 235 -3.89 -0.91 -26.53
CA THR A 235 -3.30 -0.89 -27.87
C THR A 235 -1.81 -0.58 -27.84
N GLN A 236 -1.36 0.28 -26.92
CA GLN A 236 0.07 0.60 -26.77
C GLN A 236 0.85 -0.53 -26.11
N LEU A 237 0.27 -1.21 -25.11
CA LEU A 237 0.88 -2.39 -24.50
C LEU A 237 1.08 -3.53 -25.52
N LYS A 238 0.16 -3.69 -26.48
CA LYS A 238 0.29 -4.68 -27.57
C LYS A 238 1.29 -4.29 -28.66
N LYS A 239 1.72 -3.03 -28.74
CA LYS A 239 2.71 -2.55 -29.71
C LYS A 239 4.13 -2.46 -29.15
N GLY A 240 4.27 -2.59 -27.82
CA GLY A 240 5.56 -2.61 -27.12
C GLY A 240 6.02 -4.00 -26.67
N ALA A 241 5.30 -5.06 -27.07
CA ALA A 241 5.66 -6.48 -26.91
C ALA A 241 5.96 -7.07 -28.30
#